data_AF-A0A444UVZ2-F1
#
_entry.id   AF-A0A444UVZ2-F1
#
_cell.length_a   1.000
_cell.length_b   1.000
_cell.length_c   1.000
_cell.angle_alpha   90.00
_cell.angle_beta   90.00
_cell.angle_gamma   90.00
#
_symmetry.space_group_name_H-M   'P 1'
#
loop_
_entity.id
_entity.type
_entity.pdbx_description
1 polymer ?
#
loop_
_entity_poly.entity_id
_entity_poly.type
_entity_poly.pdbx_seq_one_letter_code
_entity_poly.pdbx_strand_id
1 'polypeptide(L)'
;MNVGVAHSEVNPNTRVMNSRGIWVAYLILVAVLHVVLLSIPFFSVPLVWTLTNIIHNLVMYLFLHTVKGTPFETPDQGKARLLTHWEQMDYGVQFTSSRKFLTISPIVL
;
A
#
# COMPACT_ATOMS: atom_id res chain seq x y z
N MET A 1 8.52 -31.40 -25.36
CA MET A 1 8.74 -29.95 -25.22
C MET A 1 8.67 -29.63 -23.74
N ASN A 2 9.78 -29.16 -23.15
CA ASN A 2 9.77 -28.66 -21.77
C ASN A 2 9.33 -27.19 -21.84
N VAL A 3 8.02 -26.96 -21.78
CA VAL A 3 7.48 -25.60 -21.69
C VAL A 3 7.81 -25.07 -20.30
N GLY A 4 8.78 -24.16 -20.22
CA GLY A 4 9.14 -23.51 -18.96
C GLY A 4 7.89 -22.90 -18.34
N VAL A 5 7.51 -23.37 -17.15
CA VAL A 5 6.39 -22.80 -16.42
C VAL A 5 6.85 -21.44 -15.89
N ALA A 6 6.27 -20.36 -16.40
CA ALA A 6 6.41 -19.07 -15.76
C ALA A 6 5.73 -19.17 -14.39
N HIS A 7 6.52 -19.15 -13.31
CA HIS A 7 5.99 -19.05 -11.95
C HIS A 7 5.52 -17.61 -11.71
N SER A 8 4.38 -17.22 -12.28
CA SER A 8 3.68 -16.02 -11.86
C SER A 8 3.08 -16.27 -10.48
N GLU A 9 3.26 -15.32 -9.57
CA GLU A 9 2.55 -15.35 -8.28
C GLU A 9 1.05 -15.42 -8.53
N VAL A 10 0.40 -16.41 -7.91
CA VAL A 10 -1.06 -16.57 -7.99
C VAL A 10 -1.79 -15.42 -7.30
N ASN A 11 -1.16 -14.85 -6.27
CA ASN A 11 -1.66 -13.67 -5.56
C ASN A 11 -0.60 -12.55 -5.65
N PRO A 12 -0.80 -11.52 -6.49
CA PRO A 12 0.18 -10.43 -6.63
C PRO A 12 0.29 -9.55 -5.38
N ASN A 13 -0.71 -9.54 -4.50
CA ASN A 13 -0.69 -8.74 -3.27
C ASN A 13 0.39 -9.23 -2.28
N THR A 14 0.82 -10.49 -2.38
CA THR A 14 1.91 -11.03 -1.54
C THR A 14 3.24 -10.34 -1.83
N ARG A 15 3.44 -9.80 -3.03
CA ARG A 15 4.71 -9.22 -3.46
C ARG A 15 4.61 -7.78 -3.95
N VAL A 16 3.46 -7.13 -3.83
CA VAL A 16 3.24 -5.76 -4.34
C VAL A 16 4.31 -4.78 -3.83
N MET A 17 4.67 -4.89 -2.55
CA MET A 17 5.71 -4.07 -1.90
C MET A 17 7.15 -4.39 -2.34
N ASN A 18 7.39 -5.44 -3.13
CA ASN A 18 8.72 -5.75 -3.64
C ASN A 18 9.08 -4.95 -4.91
N SER A 19 8.10 -4.35 -5.58
CA SER A 19 8.33 -3.58 -6.80
C SER A 19 8.83 -2.17 -6.49
N ARG A 20 9.95 -1.75 -7.10
CA ARG A 20 10.45 -0.35 -6.98
C ARG A 20 9.39 0.69 -7.39
N GLY A 21 8.51 0.33 -8.34
CA GLY A 21 7.46 1.23 -8.82
C GLY A 21 6.47 1.63 -7.73
N ILE A 22 6.11 0.72 -6.81
CA ILE A 22 5.13 1.04 -5.76
C ILE A 22 5.70 2.03 -4.75
N TRP A 23 7.00 1.94 -4.46
CA TRP A 23 7.69 2.86 -3.54
C TRP A 23 7.76 4.27 -4.11
N VAL A 24 8.09 4.38 -5.40
CA VAL A 24 8.10 5.67 -6.10
C VAL A 24 6.69 6.24 -6.17
N ALA A 25 5.70 5.43 -6.51
CA ALA A 25 4.30 5.87 -6.54
C ALA A 25 3.82 6.36 -5.16
N TYR A 26 4.16 5.63 -4.08
CA TYR A 26 3.84 6.04 -2.71
C TYR A 26 4.41 7.42 -2.37
N LEU A 27 5.71 7.65 -2.61
CA LEU A 27 6.35 8.94 -2.33
C LEU A 27 5.74 10.08 -3.17
N ILE A 28 5.48 9.81 -4.45
CA ILE A 28 4.83 10.80 -5.34
C ILE A 28 3.43 11.14 -4.84
N LEU A 29 2.62 10.15 -4.46
CA LEU A 29 1.26 10.38 -3.98
C LEU A 29 1.23 11.21 -2.70
N VAL A 30 2.13 10.92 -1.75
CA VAL A 30 2.27 11.72 -0.51
C VAL A 30 2.71 13.15 -0.84
N ALA A 31 3.72 13.32 -1.71
CA ALA A 31 4.21 14.63 -2.10
C ALA A 31 3.15 15.46 -2.84
N VAL A 32 2.41 14.84 -3.76
CA VAL A 32 1.31 15.48 -4.50
C VAL A 32 0.20 15.89 -3.54
N LEU A 33 -0.22 15.02 -2.61
CA LEU A 33 -1.19 15.37 -1.58
C LEU A 33 -0.73 16.60 -0.79
N HIS A 34 0.52 16.61 -0.34
CA HIS A 34 1.07 17.71 0.43
C HIS A 34 1.09 19.03 -0.36
N VAL A 35 1.55 19.00 -1.62
CA VAL A 35 1.56 20.17 -2.51
C VAL A 35 0.16 20.69 -2.80
N VAL A 36 -0.81 19.80 -3.02
CA VAL A 36 -2.22 20.18 -3.20
C VAL A 36 -2.74 20.90 -1.95
N LEU A 37 -2.46 20.38 -0.76
CA LEU A 37 -2.88 21.03 0.49
C LEU A 37 -2.18 22.38 0.72
N LEU A 38 -0.89 22.50 0.37
CA LEU A 38 -0.15 23.77 0.41
C LEU A 38 -0.72 24.83 -0.55
N SER A 39 -1.36 24.41 -1.64
CA SER A 39 -1.96 25.33 -2.61
C SER A 39 -3.27 25.98 -2.13
N ILE A 40 -3.83 25.52 -1.01
CA ILE A 40 -5.09 26.05 -0.46
C ILE A 40 -4.79 27.35 0.31
N PRO A 41 -5.38 28.49 -0.08
CA PRO A 41 -5.20 29.74 0.67
C PRO A 41 -5.75 29.58 2.09
N PHE A 42 -5.13 30.27 3.05
CA PHE A 42 -5.46 30.27 4.49
C PHE A 42 -5.05 29.04 5.29
N PHE A 43 -4.51 27.99 4.68
CA PHE A 43 -3.90 26.89 5.44
C PHE A 43 -2.50 27.27 5.91
N SER A 44 -2.25 27.09 7.21
CA SER A 44 -0.90 27.24 7.77
C SER A 44 -0.06 25.99 7.48
N VAL A 45 1.26 26.13 7.37
CA VAL A 45 2.17 25.00 7.12
C VAL A 45 1.99 23.86 8.16
N PRO A 46 1.87 24.12 9.48
CA PRO A 46 1.61 23.06 10.46
C PRO A 46 0.26 22.34 10.25
N LEU A 47 -0.78 23.07 9.83
CA LEU A 47 -2.08 22.47 9.52
C LEU A 47 -1.96 21.55 8.30
N VAL A 48 -1.24 21.96 7.26
CA VAL A 48 -1.03 21.15 6.05
C VAL A 48 -0.33 19.83 6.39
N TRP A 49 0.73 19.83 7.21
CA TRP A 49 1.37 18.59 7.66
C TRP A 49 0.41 17.70 8.43
N THR A 50 -0.37 18.28 9.34
CA THR A 50 -1.39 17.55 10.11
C THR A 50 -2.43 16.90 9.19
N LEU A 51 -2.95 17.64 8.22
CA LEU A 51 -3.93 17.13 7.24
C LEU A 51 -3.31 16.07 6.32
N THR A 52 -2.06 16.26 5.89
CA THR A 52 -1.31 15.27 5.11
C THR A 52 -1.22 13.96 5.88
N ASN A 53 -0.86 14.03 7.16
CA ASN A 53 -0.76 12.85 8.03
C ASN A 53 -2.11 12.17 8.26
N ILE A 54 -3.17 12.93 8.58
CA ILE A 54 -4.52 12.37 8.78
C ILE A 54 -5.05 11.70 7.51
N ILE A 55 -4.97 12.37 6.36
CA ILE A 55 -5.46 11.84 5.08
C ILE A 55 -4.65 10.61 4.67
N HIS A 56 -3.32 10.67 4.80
CA HIS A 56 -2.45 9.52 4.55
C HIS A 56 -2.86 8.32 5.40
N ASN A 57 -3.02 8.49 6.72
CA ASN A 57 -3.41 7.41 7.63
C ASN A 57 -4.78 6.82 7.29
N LEU A 58 -5.78 7.67 7.01
CA LEU A 58 -7.11 7.22 6.64
C LEU A 58 -7.09 6.38 5.37
N VAL A 59 -6.43 6.87 4.32
CA VAL A 59 -6.32 6.17 3.03
C VAL A 59 -5.56 4.85 3.19
N MET A 60 -4.41 4.88 3.88
CA MET A 60 -3.61 3.67 4.12
C MET A 60 -4.37 2.64 4.96
N TYR A 61 -5.14 3.08 5.96
CA TYR A 61 -5.97 2.18 6.76
C TYR A 61 -7.05 1.50 5.91
N LEU A 62 -7.79 2.26 5.11
CA LEU A 62 -8.81 1.71 4.23
C LEU A 62 -8.21 0.72 3.23
N PHE A 63 -7.12 1.10 2.57
CA PHE A 63 -6.46 0.24 1.59
C PHE A 63 -5.90 -1.05 2.22
N LEU A 64 -5.13 -0.92 3.31
CA LEU A 64 -4.45 -2.07 3.91
C LEU A 64 -5.37 -2.97 4.73
N HIS A 65 -6.35 -2.40 5.45
CA HIS A 65 -7.13 -3.12 6.45
C HIS A 65 -8.61 -3.31 6.09
N THR A 66 -9.11 -2.67 5.03
CA THR A 66 -10.52 -2.82 4.61
C THR A 66 -10.65 -3.49 3.25
N VAL A 67 -9.76 -3.20 2.28
CA VAL A 67 -9.77 -3.83 0.96
C VAL A 67 -9.35 -5.30 1.07
N LYS A 68 -10.16 -6.20 0.51
CA LYS A 68 -9.98 -7.66 0.59
C LYS A 68 -9.90 -8.31 -0.78
N GLY A 69 -9.32 -9.51 -0.82
CA GLY A 69 -9.22 -10.33 -2.02
C GLY A 69 -8.12 -9.88 -2.98
N THR A 70 -8.14 -10.49 -4.17
CA THR A 70 -7.24 -10.24 -5.30
C THR A 70 -8.12 -9.96 -6.52
N PRO A 71 -8.46 -8.69 -6.80
CA PRO A 71 -9.30 -8.36 -7.95
C PRO A 71 -8.68 -8.94 -9.23
N PHE A 72 -9.49 -9.60 -10.05
CA PHE A 72 -9.12 -10.14 -11.37
C PHE A 72 -8.20 -11.38 -11.38
N GLU A 73 -7.79 -11.89 -10.23
CA GLU A 73 -7.01 -13.14 -10.15
C GLU A 73 -7.91 -14.37 -9.97
N THR A 74 -8.24 -15.01 -11.09
CA THR A 74 -9.01 -16.27 -11.13
C THR A 74 -8.28 -17.51 -10.59
N PRO A 75 -6.94 -17.65 -10.64
CA PRO A 75 -6.28 -18.89 -10.22
C PRO A 75 -6.23 -19.14 -8.71
N ASP A 76 -6.48 -18.12 -7.87
CA ASP A 76 -6.40 -18.23 -6.41
C ASP A 76 -7.53 -19.08 -5.79
N GLN A 77 -8.57 -19.44 -6.57
CA GLN A 77 -9.74 -20.22 -6.12
C GLN A 77 -10.41 -19.66 -4.85
N GLY A 78 -10.26 -18.35 -4.61
CA GLY A 78 -10.87 -17.64 -3.50
C GLY A 78 -10.15 -17.78 -2.15
N LYS A 79 -8.92 -18.30 -2.10
CA LYS A 79 -8.14 -18.43 -0.85
C LYS A 79 -7.93 -17.08 -0.16
N ALA A 80 -7.65 -16.02 -0.92
CA ALA A 80 -7.41 -14.67 -0.42
C ALA A 80 -8.71 -13.84 -0.26
N ARG A 81 -9.88 -14.38 -0.62
CA ARG A 81 -11.14 -13.60 -0.71
C ARG A 81 -11.50 -12.85 0.57
N LEU A 82 -11.19 -13.42 1.73
CA LEU A 82 -11.50 -12.83 3.04
C LEU A 82 -10.34 -12.06 3.67
N LEU A 83 -9.15 -12.18 3.09
CA LEU A 83 -7.94 -11.56 3.59
C LEU A 83 -7.82 -10.14 3.08
N THR A 84 -7.47 -9.23 3.97
CA THR A 84 -7.11 -7.85 3.68
C THR A 84 -5.78 -7.77 2.96
N HIS A 85 -5.48 -6.64 2.30
CA HIS A 85 -4.17 -6.43 1.70
C HIS A 85 -3.03 -6.56 2.72
N TRP A 86 -3.23 -6.08 3.96
CA TRP A 86 -2.28 -6.25 5.04
C TRP A 86 -2.02 -7.71 5.38
N GLU A 87 -3.06 -8.55 5.45
CA GLU A 87 -2.92 -9.97 5.77
C GLU A 87 -2.23 -10.76 4.65
N GLN A 88 -2.46 -10.37 3.40
CA GLN A 88 -1.87 -11.02 2.22
C GLN A 88 -0.38 -10.68 2.02
N MET A 89 0.04 -9.46 2.38
CA MET A 89 1.37 -8.92 2.12
C MET A 89 2.49 -9.82 2.67
N ASP A 90 3.56 -9.98 1.88
CA ASP A 90 4.72 -10.81 2.21
C ASP A 90 4.32 -12.22 2.69
N TYR A 91 3.29 -12.81 2.07
CA TYR A 91 2.73 -14.11 2.42
C TYR A 91 2.28 -14.22 3.89
N GLY A 92 1.89 -13.10 4.51
CA GLY A 92 1.50 -13.04 5.91
C GLY A 92 2.66 -13.06 6.91
N VAL A 93 3.92 -13.07 6.44
CA VAL A 93 5.11 -13.01 7.31
C VAL A 93 5.13 -11.67 8.04
N GLN A 94 5.27 -11.72 9.36
CA GLN A 94 5.31 -10.54 10.21
C GLN A 94 6.72 -9.91 10.25
N PHE A 95 6.80 -8.65 10.65
CA PHE A 95 8.08 -7.92 10.85
C PHE A 95 9.01 -7.82 9.63
N THR A 96 8.46 -7.96 8.42
CA THR A 96 9.18 -7.69 7.17
C THR A 96 9.51 -6.21 7.02
N SER A 97 10.46 -5.89 6.14
CA SER A 97 10.84 -4.50 5.88
C SER A 97 9.67 -3.66 5.36
N SER A 98 8.83 -4.22 4.49
CA SER A 98 7.62 -3.57 3.97
C SER A 98 6.64 -3.22 5.09
N ARG A 99 6.33 -4.19 5.97
CA ARG A 99 5.43 -3.97 7.10
C ARG A 99 5.98 -2.94 8.08
N LYS A 100 7.26 -3.03 8.42
CA LYS A 100 7.93 -2.05 9.29
C LYS A 100 7.87 -0.64 8.71
N PHE A 101 8.16 -0.49 7.42
CA PHE A 101 8.06 0.78 6.74
C PHE A 101 6.64 1.36 6.81
N LEU A 102 5.62 0.56 6.46
CA LEU A 102 4.24 1.02 6.46
C LEU A 102 3.76 1.41 7.86
N THR A 103 4.21 0.71 8.91
CA THR A 103 3.93 1.05 10.31
C THR A 103 4.68 2.31 10.79
N ILE A 104 5.91 2.54 10.33
CA ILE A 104 6.72 3.70 10.75
C ILE A 104 6.35 4.96 9.98
N SER A 105 5.87 4.83 8.73
CA SER A 105 5.56 5.97 7.85
C SER A 105 4.70 7.06 8.50
N PRO A 106 3.63 6.76 9.29
CA PRO A 106 2.82 7.80 9.94
C PRO A 106 3.51 8.53 11.10
N ILE A 107 4.59 7.96 11.64
CA ILE A 107 5.36 8.54 12.74
C ILE A 107 6.36 9.56 12.19
N VAL A 108 6.88 9.29 10.99
CA VAL A 108 7.86 10.15 10.30
C VAL A 108 7.17 11.32 9.58
N LEU A 109 5.99 11.08 9.04
CA LEU A 109 5.18 12.07 8.30
C LEU A 109 4.56 13.10 9.24
#